data_AF-A0A3B0X4K4-F1
#
_entry.id   AF-A0A3B0X4K4-F1
#
_cell.length_a   1.000
_cell.length_b   1.000
_cell.length_c   1.000
_cell.angle_alpha   90.00
_cell.angle_beta   90.00
_cell.angle_gamma   90.00
#
_symmetry.space_group_name_H-M   'P 1'
#
loop_
_entity.id
_entity.type
_entity.pdbx_description
1 polymer ?
#
loop_
_entity_poly.entity_id
_entity_poly.type
_entity_poly.pdbx_seq_one_letter_code
_entity_poly.pdbx_strand_id
1 'polypeptide(L)'
;MQSSDHRIRKLRIRGDTDEIINAGLVALQDAFNMASFPGLPPGRLLLLRRMDLGKILQGVSSIALSKLIEDKIQTISAQMVCVDMEEHPDESIIWFSDKIQPVLSLIDVYLQNKQPSAWYWKVIFPSWKPGMGLAGACHMILAEVLEKDYKAMIGAQIIQKFLYRQRQREVFSVLTSELATRLLSDVGIFPHKAELLSINKETSVGRHPDIDKVWLNFLQAAVSHYGKQAPQTFWLTFNALVIHNPAVLSGEDNIGRI
;
A
#
# COMPACT_ATOMS: atom_id res chain seq x y z
N MET A 1 18.29 9.47 11.29
CA MET A 1 16.94 9.59 11.89
C MET A 1 15.93 9.41 10.77
N GLN A 2 15.15 8.32 10.78
CA GLN A 2 14.05 8.19 9.83
C GLN A 2 12.98 9.20 10.23
N SER A 3 12.70 10.17 9.36
CA SER A 3 11.58 11.10 9.57
C SER A 3 10.31 10.26 9.56
N SER A 4 9.65 10.17 10.71
CA SER A 4 8.35 9.52 10.82
C SER A 4 7.32 10.51 10.31
N ASP A 5 6.69 10.22 9.17
CA ASP A 5 5.64 11.07 8.63
C ASP A 5 4.36 10.85 9.43
N HIS A 6 3.93 11.85 10.18
CA HIS A 6 2.68 11.85 10.94
C HIS A 6 1.67 12.82 10.33
N ARG A 7 0.44 12.34 10.15
CA ARG A 7 -0.64 13.15 9.58
C ARG A 7 -1.88 13.13 10.48
N ILE A 8 -2.28 14.31 10.92
CA ILE A 8 -3.55 14.51 11.65
C ILE A 8 -4.63 14.86 10.64
N ARG A 9 -5.65 14.01 10.51
CA ARG A 9 -6.78 14.27 9.61
C ARG A 9 -7.78 15.28 10.17
N LYS A 10 -8.01 15.25 11.48
CA LYS A 10 -9.01 16.11 12.14
C LYS A 10 -8.60 16.40 13.56
N LEU A 11 -8.49 17.69 13.87
CA LEU A 11 -8.31 18.20 15.23
C LEU A 11 -9.58 18.95 15.65
N ARG A 12 -10.04 18.71 16.88
CA ARG A 12 -11.18 19.41 17.47
C ARG A 12 -10.73 20.02 18.79
N ILE A 13 -10.86 21.34 18.88
CA ILE A 13 -10.56 22.11 20.10
C ILE A 13 -11.81 22.91 20.44
N ARG A 14 -12.03 23.11 21.74
CA ARG A 14 -13.08 23.98 22.28
C ARG A 14 -12.43 24.85 23.35
N GLY A 15 -12.82 26.12 23.39
CA GLY A 15 -12.35 27.11 24.34
C GLY A 15 -13.37 28.24 24.47
N ASP A 16 -13.15 29.13 25.43
CA ASP A 16 -14.09 30.19 25.75
C ASP A 16 -14.04 31.35 24.73
N THR A 17 -12.89 31.56 24.08
CA THR A 17 -12.71 32.58 23.03
C THR A 17 -11.90 32.03 21.85
N ASP A 18 -12.03 32.66 20.69
CA ASP A 18 -11.31 32.27 19.48
C ASP A 18 -9.79 32.47 19.61
N GLU A 19 -9.34 33.47 20.38
CA GLU A 19 -7.92 33.69 20.65
C GLU A 19 -7.32 32.51 21.42
N ILE A 20 -8.04 31.99 22.43
CA ILE A 20 -7.61 30.82 23.20
C ILE A 20 -7.55 29.58 22.31
N ILE A 21 -8.56 29.39 21.44
CA ILE A 21 -8.60 28.27 20.50
C ILE A 21 -7.41 28.32 19.53
N ASN A 22 -7.13 29.49 18.94
CA ASN A 22 -6.04 29.67 18.00
C ASN A 22 -4.67 29.48 18.65
N ALA A 23 -4.46 30.03 19.84
CA ALA A 23 -3.22 29.80 20.60
C ALA A 23 -3.03 28.31 20.93
N GLY A 24 -4.09 27.61 21.31
CA GLY A 24 -4.07 26.17 21.56
C GLY A 24 -3.79 25.33 20.31
N LEU A 25 -4.33 25.73 19.14
CA LEU A 25 -4.06 25.08 17.86
C LEU A 25 -2.58 25.12 17.50
N VAL A 26 -1.95 26.30 17.59
CA VAL A 26 -0.52 26.49 17.29
C VAL A 26 0.33 25.65 18.24
N ALA A 27 0.07 25.74 19.55
CA ALA A 27 0.83 24.99 20.55
C ALA A 27 0.72 23.46 20.34
N LEU A 28 -0.47 22.96 19.97
CA LEU A 28 -0.67 21.55 19.67
C LEU A 28 0.03 21.13 18.37
N GLN A 29 -0.01 21.95 17.33
CA GLN A 29 0.68 21.66 16.08
C GLN A 29 2.19 21.53 16.30
N ASP A 30 2.78 22.47 17.04
CA ASP A 30 4.20 22.41 17.42
C ASP A 30 4.48 21.17 18.27
N ALA A 31 3.62 20.88 19.26
CA ALA A 31 3.77 19.71 20.11
C ALA A 31 3.78 18.39 19.32
N PHE A 32 2.87 18.22 18.34
CA PHE A 32 2.85 17.03 17.48
C PHE A 32 4.09 16.93 16.59
N ASN A 33 4.66 18.05 16.15
CA ASN A 33 5.92 18.05 15.39
C ASN A 33 7.13 17.70 16.25
N MET A 34 7.08 17.97 17.56
CA MET A 34 8.15 17.67 18.51
C MET A 34 8.05 16.27 19.13
N ALA A 35 6.88 15.64 19.12
CA ALA A 35 6.65 14.35 19.76
C ALA A 35 7.40 13.22 19.05
N SER A 36 8.05 12.36 19.85
CA SER A 36 8.88 11.23 19.39
C SER A 36 8.13 9.90 19.26
N PHE A 37 6.84 9.88 19.59
CA PHE A 37 5.92 8.73 19.48
C PHE A 37 6.52 7.38 19.93
N PRO A 38 6.86 7.24 21.22
CA PRO A 38 7.51 6.05 21.76
C PRO A 38 6.60 4.81 21.73
N GLY A 39 7.23 3.63 21.70
CA GLY A 39 6.55 2.34 21.70
C GLY A 39 5.92 1.94 20.36
N LEU A 40 6.09 2.77 19.31
CA LEU A 40 5.60 2.45 17.97
C LEU A 40 6.66 1.69 17.16
N PRO A 41 6.27 0.60 16.47
CA PRO A 41 7.21 -0.17 15.66
C PRO A 41 7.71 0.64 14.44
N PRO A 42 9.02 0.65 14.15
CA PRO A 42 9.58 1.45 13.06
C PRO A 42 9.15 0.91 11.69
N GLY A 43 8.99 1.80 10.71
CA GLY A 43 8.67 1.45 9.32
C GLY A 43 7.25 0.89 9.10
N ARG A 44 6.39 0.93 10.12
CA ARG A 44 5.01 0.46 10.07
C ARG A 44 4.05 1.60 9.72
N LEU A 45 2.88 1.27 9.17
CA LEU A 45 1.78 2.22 9.07
C LEU A 45 0.89 2.06 10.31
N LEU A 46 0.76 3.12 11.10
CA LEU A 46 -0.12 3.15 12.26
C LEU A 46 -1.29 4.09 12.03
N LEU A 47 -2.48 3.66 12.45
CA LEU A 47 -3.69 4.47 12.35
C LEU A 47 -4.39 4.52 13.71
N LEU A 48 -4.64 5.74 14.16
CA LEU A 48 -5.35 6.03 15.40
C LEU A 48 -6.68 6.70 15.06
N ARG A 49 -7.78 6.03 15.43
CA ARG A 49 -9.15 6.49 15.13
C ARG A 49 -9.48 7.79 15.86
N ARG A 50 -9.11 7.86 17.14
CA ARG A 50 -9.33 9.01 18.02
C ARG A 50 -8.35 8.96 19.19
N MET A 51 -7.83 10.12 19.55
CA MET A 51 -7.11 10.33 20.80
C MET A 51 -7.75 11.50 21.53
N ASP A 52 -8.03 11.32 22.82
CA ASP A 52 -8.51 12.40 23.68
C ASP A 52 -7.34 12.93 24.51
N LEU A 53 -6.95 14.18 24.25
CA LEU A 53 -5.91 14.88 24.99
C LEU A 53 -6.42 15.44 26.31
N GLY A 54 -7.73 15.44 26.55
CA GLY A 54 -8.35 15.98 27.75
C GLY A 54 -8.34 17.51 27.78
N LYS A 55 -8.38 18.06 29.00
CA LYS A 55 -8.34 19.50 29.22
C LYS A 55 -6.89 19.99 29.19
N ILE A 56 -6.63 20.98 28.34
CA ILE A 56 -5.34 21.65 28.25
C ILE A 56 -5.48 23.02 28.92
N LEU A 57 -4.62 23.31 29.89
CA LEU A 57 -4.61 24.62 30.56
C LEU A 57 -4.05 25.69 29.60
N GLN A 58 -4.54 26.90 29.74
CA GLN A 58 -4.00 28.04 28.98
C GLN A 58 -2.54 28.29 29.38
N GLY A 59 -1.69 28.59 28.38
CA GLY A 59 -0.28 28.90 28.61
C GLY A 59 0.63 27.68 28.80
N VAL A 60 0.13 26.45 28.64
CA VAL A 60 0.99 25.25 28.62
C VAL A 60 1.91 25.32 27.40
N SER A 61 3.20 25.06 27.61
CA SER A 61 4.19 25.08 26.54
C SER A 61 4.03 23.89 25.58
N SER A 62 4.42 24.05 24.31
CA SER A 62 4.40 22.98 23.32
C SER A 62 5.24 21.77 23.73
N ILE A 63 6.31 21.97 24.53
CA ILE A 63 7.13 20.89 25.10
C ILE A 63 6.32 20.06 26.08
N ALA A 64 5.60 20.69 27.00
CA ALA A 64 4.76 19.98 27.97
C ALA A 64 3.60 19.25 27.27
N LEU A 65 3.01 19.86 26.23
CA LEU A 65 2.02 19.20 25.38
C LEU A 65 2.59 18.01 24.60
N SER A 66 3.81 18.12 24.08
CA SER A 66 4.49 17.03 23.39
C SER A 66 4.64 15.83 24.32
N LYS A 67 5.10 16.04 25.55
CA LYS A 67 5.21 14.99 26.56
C LYS A 67 3.85 14.37 26.91
N LEU A 68 2.81 15.19 27.05
CA LEU A 68 1.43 14.68 27.25
C LEU A 68 0.99 13.78 26.08
N ILE A 69 1.28 14.17 24.84
CA ILE A 69 0.98 13.38 23.64
C ILE A 69 1.75 12.05 23.66
N GLU A 70 3.04 12.09 23.98
CA GLU A 70 3.90 10.90 24.09
C GLU A 70 3.37 9.94 25.16
N ASP A 71 3.05 10.43 26.35
CA ASP A 71 2.51 9.61 27.45
C ASP A 71 1.17 8.95 27.06
N LYS A 72 0.31 9.69 26.35
CA LYS A 72 -0.96 9.16 25.82
C LYS A 72 -0.72 8.08 24.78
N ILE A 73 0.21 8.30 23.86
CA ILE A 73 0.53 7.33 22.82
C ILE A 73 1.19 6.08 23.41
N GLN A 74 2.08 6.23 24.38
CA GLN A 74 2.65 5.10 25.12
C GLN A 74 1.58 4.26 25.83
N THR A 75 0.54 4.90 26.36
CA THR A 75 -0.58 4.20 27.00
C THR A 75 -1.43 3.44 25.97
N ILE A 76 -1.73 4.08 24.83
CA ILE A 76 -2.60 3.51 23.80
C ILE A 76 -1.86 2.44 22.97
N SER A 77 -0.55 2.57 22.79
CA SER A 77 0.27 1.63 22.00
C SER A 77 0.28 0.23 22.62
N ALA A 78 0.09 0.10 23.93
CA ALA A 78 -0.09 -1.19 24.60
C ALA A 78 -1.32 -1.98 24.11
N GLN A 79 -2.28 -1.31 23.46
CA GLN A 79 -3.53 -1.90 22.94
C GLN A 79 -3.53 -2.02 21.41
N MET A 80 -2.41 -1.76 20.72
CA MET A 80 -2.37 -1.77 19.26
C MET A 80 -2.55 -3.19 18.70
N VAL A 81 -3.38 -3.32 17.66
CA VAL A 81 -3.65 -4.60 16.99
C VAL A 81 -3.07 -4.59 15.58
N CYS A 82 -2.42 -5.68 15.19
CA CYS A 82 -1.96 -5.90 13.83
C CYS A 82 -3.13 -6.35 12.96
N VAL A 83 -3.37 -5.67 11.84
CA VAL A 83 -4.51 -5.94 10.94
C VAL A 83 -4.09 -6.55 9.59
N ASP A 84 -2.90 -7.12 9.51
CA ASP A 84 -2.38 -7.72 8.27
C ASP A 84 -3.19 -8.94 7.80
N MET A 85 -3.81 -9.66 8.74
CA MET A 85 -4.49 -10.94 8.47
C MET A 85 -6.00 -10.87 8.66
N GLU A 86 -6.48 -10.02 9.56
CA GLU A 86 -7.88 -9.92 9.92
C GLU A 86 -8.28 -8.46 10.20
N GLU A 87 -9.52 -8.12 9.84
CA GLU A 87 -10.06 -6.80 10.12
C GLU A 87 -10.46 -6.66 11.59
N HIS A 88 -10.11 -5.52 12.18
CA HIS A 88 -10.49 -5.16 13.55
C HIS A 88 -11.26 -3.83 13.54
N PRO A 89 -12.55 -3.81 13.14
CA PRO A 89 -13.31 -2.58 12.92
C PRO A 89 -13.60 -1.79 14.21
N ASP A 90 -13.58 -2.46 15.36
CA ASP A 90 -13.86 -1.84 16.66
C ASP A 90 -12.61 -1.27 17.34
N GLU A 91 -11.42 -1.65 16.87
CA GLU A 91 -10.18 -1.20 17.47
C GLU A 91 -9.90 0.28 17.19
N SER A 92 -9.45 0.96 18.24
CA SER A 92 -9.17 2.39 18.18
C SER A 92 -7.78 2.68 17.62
N ILE A 93 -6.85 1.74 17.72
CA ILE A 93 -5.49 1.84 17.22
C ILE A 93 -5.10 0.54 16.51
N ILE A 94 -4.65 0.65 15.27
CA ILE A 94 -4.22 -0.50 14.48
C ILE A 94 -2.91 -0.19 13.77
N TRP A 95 -2.19 -1.24 13.39
CA TRP A 95 -0.97 -1.11 12.59
C TRP A 95 -0.87 -2.18 11.50
N PHE A 96 -0.16 -1.83 10.44
CA PHE A 96 0.22 -2.73 9.36
C PHE A 96 1.72 -2.95 9.37
N SER A 97 2.16 -4.16 9.04
CA SER A 97 3.59 -4.50 9.12
C SER A 97 4.45 -3.75 8.10
N ASP A 98 3.90 -3.26 7.01
CA ASP A 98 4.65 -2.38 6.11
C ASP A 98 3.70 -1.50 5.29
N LYS A 99 4.27 -0.73 4.36
CA LYS A 99 3.52 0.19 3.49
C LYS A 99 2.70 -0.52 2.40
N ILE A 100 3.00 -1.79 2.10
CA ILE A 100 2.34 -2.62 1.10
C ILE A 100 1.18 -3.39 1.72
N GLN A 101 1.29 -3.82 2.98
CA GLN A 101 0.29 -4.64 3.64
C GLN A 101 -1.15 -4.12 3.63
N PRO A 102 -1.43 -2.82 3.75
CA PRO A 102 -2.81 -2.34 3.65
C PRO A 102 -3.49 -2.72 2.33
N VAL A 103 -2.72 -2.68 1.24
CA VAL A 103 -3.20 -3.07 -0.09
C VAL A 103 -3.48 -4.57 -0.12
N LEU A 104 -2.53 -5.36 0.35
CA LEU A 104 -2.63 -6.82 0.35
C LEU A 104 -3.76 -7.34 1.23
N SER A 105 -3.95 -6.71 2.39
CA SER A 105 -5.00 -7.03 3.36
C SER A 105 -6.38 -6.71 2.77
N LEU A 106 -6.54 -5.53 2.15
CA LEU A 106 -7.80 -5.14 1.52
C LEU A 106 -8.19 -6.12 0.39
N ILE A 107 -7.23 -6.49 -0.47
CA ILE A 107 -7.46 -7.49 -1.52
C ILE A 107 -7.82 -8.85 -0.92
N ASP A 108 -7.15 -9.27 0.15
CA ASP A 108 -7.43 -10.56 0.79
C ASP A 108 -8.86 -10.64 1.34
N VAL A 109 -9.38 -9.56 1.93
CA VAL A 109 -10.80 -9.48 2.37
C VAL A 109 -11.76 -9.76 1.20
N TYR A 110 -11.53 -9.14 0.04
CA TYR A 110 -12.38 -9.39 -1.14
C TYR A 110 -12.22 -10.81 -1.69
N LEU A 111 -11.01 -11.36 -1.70
CA LEU A 111 -10.76 -12.73 -2.15
C LEU A 111 -11.41 -13.78 -1.24
N GLN A 112 -11.67 -13.43 0.02
CA GLN A 112 -12.48 -14.21 0.96
C GLN A 112 -14.00 -14.06 0.74
N ASN A 113 -14.42 -13.32 -0.30
CA ASN A 113 -15.82 -12.93 -0.56
C ASN A 113 -16.46 -12.13 0.58
N LYS A 114 -15.64 -11.44 1.38
CA LYS A 114 -16.11 -10.51 2.42
C LYS A 114 -16.14 -9.09 1.87
N GLN A 115 -16.93 -8.24 2.50
CA GLN A 115 -16.95 -6.81 2.21
C GLN A 115 -16.12 -6.07 3.28
N PRO A 116 -15.10 -5.29 2.88
CA PRO A 116 -14.32 -4.52 3.83
C PRO A 116 -15.23 -3.52 4.55
N SER A 117 -15.14 -3.49 5.88
CA SER A 117 -16.06 -2.72 6.72
C SER A 117 -15.33 -1.82 7.72
N ALA A 118 -14.05 -2.07 7.95
CA ALA A 118 -13.30 -1.32 8.94
C ALA A 118 -13.12 0.16 8.57
N TRP A 119 -13.12 1.01 9.59
CA TRP A 119 -13.05 2.47 9.44
C TRP A 119 -11.77 2.94 8.74
N TYR A 120 -10.69 2.19 8.90
CA TYR A 120 -9.36 2.57 8.40
C TYR A 120 -9.24 2.45 6.87
N TRP A 121 -10.09 1.70 6.16
CA TRP A 121 -10.00 1.60 4.71
C TRP A 121 -10.20 2.94 4.00
N LYS A 122 -11.17 3.74 4.44
CA LYS A 122 -11.40 5.10 3.93
C LYS A 122 -10.27 6.08 4.33
N VAL A 123 -9.52 5.75 5.38
CA VAL A 123 -8.37 6.55 5.83
C VAL A 123 -7.13 6.22 4.99
N ILE A 124 -6.94 4.97 4.61
CA ILE A 124 -5.80 4.54 3.80
C ILE A 124 -6.02 4.86 2.32
N PHE A 125 -7.23 4.57 1.83
CA PHE A 125 -7.64 4.69 0.42
C PHE A 125 -8.80 5.69 0.31
N PRO A 126 -8.52 6.99 0.11
CA PRO A 126 -9.56 8.02 0.07
C PRO A 126 -10.63 7.78 -0.99
N SER A 127 -10.27 7.14 -2.11
CA SER A 127 -11.18 6.84 -3.21
C SER A 127 -12.04 5.59 -2.96
N TRP A 128 -11.73 4.81 -1.92
CA TRP A 128 -12.50 3.62 -1.55
C TRP A 128 -13.89 3.99 -1.01
N LYS A 129 -14.88 3.18 -1.37
CA LYS A 129 -16.28 3.34 -0.95
C LYS A 129 -16.84 1.99 -0.48
N PRO A 130 -17.69 1.96 0.56
CA PRO A 130 -18.41 0.75 0.94
C PRO A 130 -19.23 0.20 -0.23
N GLY A 131 -19.22 -1.12 -0.41
CA GLY A 131 -19.90 -1.80 -1.51
C GLY A 131 -19.14 -1.80 -2.85
N MET A 132 -17.93 -1.25 -2.90
CA MET A 132 -17.04 -1.39 -4.04
C MET A 132 -16.71 -2.87 -4.26
N GLY A 133 -16.87 -3.38 -5.49
CA GLY A 133 -16.49 -4.75 -5.84
C GLY A 133 -14.97 -4.92 -5.98
N LEU A 134 -14.49 -6.17 -6.01
CA LEU A 134 -13.07 -6.50 -6.15
C LEU A 134 -12.40 -5.81 -7.35
N ALA A 135 -13.04 -5.81 -8.52
CA ALA A 135 -12.48 -5.18 -9.71
C ALA A 135 -12.30 -3.66 -9.54
N GLY A 136 -13.31 -2.99 -8.98
CA GLY A 136 -13.22 -1.56 -8.66
C GLY A 136 -12.14 -1.27 -7.61
N ALA A 137 -11.99 -2.15 -6.61
CA ALA A 137 -10.95 -2.02 -5.61
C ALA A 137 -9.55 -2.18 -6.21
N CYS A 138 -9.33 -3.16 -7.08
CA CYS A 138 -8.07 -3.33 -7.79
C CYS A 138 -7.73 -2.12 -8.67
N HIS A 139 -8.69 -1.59 -9.44
CA HIS A 139 -8.47 -0.39 -10.26
C HIS A 139 -8.11 0.82 -9.41
N MET A 140 -8.83 1.04 -8.30
CA MET A 140 -8.56 2.11 -7.36
C MET A 140 -7.16 1.99 -6.74
N ILE A 141 -6.82 0.80 -6.23
CA ILE A 141 -5.51 0.53 -5.62
C ILE A 141 -4.39 0.75 -6.63
N LEU A 142 -4.51 0.16 -7.82
CA LEU A 142 -3.49 0.31 -8.85
C LEU A 142 -3.33 1.78 -9.19
N ALA A 143 -4.41 2.53 -9.41
CA ALA A 143 -4.35 3.98 -9.67
C ALA A 143 -3.67 4.78 -8.55
N GLU A 144 -3.97 4.51 -7.27
CA GLU A 144 -3.36 5.21 -6.12
C GLU A 144 -1.90 4.78 -5.84
N VAL A 145 -1.50 3.60 -6.33
CA VAL A 145 -0.16 3.03 -6.14
C VAL A 145 0.82 3.47 -7.23
N LEU A 146 0.33 3.91 -8.39
CA LEU A 146 1.18 4.35 -9.52
C LEU A 146 2.16 5.48 -9.17
N GLU A 147 1.83 6.28 -8.15
CA GLU A 147 2.66 7.39 -7.68
C GLU A 147 3.77 6.96 -6.69
N LYS A 148 3.90 5.66 -6.38
CA LYS A 148 4.79 5.15 -5.32
C LYS A 148 5.96 4.32 -5.87
N ASP A 149 7.10 4.39 -5.19
CA ASP A 149 8.36 3.73 -5.58
C ASP A 149 8.28 2.20 -5.63
N TYR A 150 7.28 1.59 -4.97
CA TYR A 150 7.10 0.15 -4.84
C TYR A 150 5.92 -0.41 -5.67
N LYS A 151 5.50 0.32 -6.71
CA LYS A 151 4.34 -0.03 -7.56
C LYS A 151 4.44 -1.40 -8.24
N ALA A 152 5.62 -1.74 -8.76
CA ALA A 152 5.87 -3.04 -9.39
C ALA A 152 5.72 -4.20 -8.39
N MET A 153 6.28 -4.02 -7.18
CA MET A 153 6.16 -5.01 -6.11
C MET A 153 4.71 -5.20 -5.67
N ILE A 154 3.93 -4.12 -5.54
CA ILE A 154 2.50 -4.22 -5.20
C ILE A 154 1.73 -5.02 -6.25
N GLY A 155 1.89 -4.67 -7.53
CA GLY A 155 1.21 -5.40 -8.61
C GLY A 155 1.52 -6.90 -8.55
N ALA A 156 2.79 -7.22 -8.28
CA ALA A 156 3.28 -8.59 -8.27
C ALA A 156 2.70 -9.38 -7.10
N GLN A 157 2.70 -8.78 -5.91
CA GLN A 157 2.13 -9.35 -4.69
C GLN A 157 0.60 -9.51 -4.78
N ILE A 158 -0.11 -8.57 -5.41
CA ILE A 158 -1.54 -8.69 -5.67
C ILE A 158 -1.78 -9.93 -6.54
N ILE A 159 -1.13 -10.04 -7.70
CA ILE A 159 -1.32 -11.19 -8.60
C ILE A 159 -0.98 -12.49 -7.87
N GLN A 160 0.14 -12.53 -7.13
CA GLN A 160 0.53 -13.70 -6.34
C GLN A 160 -0.56 -14.14 -5.35
N LYS A 161 -1.22 -13.21 -4.67
CA LYS A 161 -2.38 -13.52 -3.80
C LYS A 161 -3.53 -14.16 -4.57
N PHE A 162 -3.89 -13.65 -5.74
CA PHE A 162 -4.93 -14.26 -6.59
C PHE A 162 -4.55 -15.69 -6.99
N LEU A 163 -3.28 -15.92 -7.34
CA LEU A 163 -2.79 -17.24 -7.73
C LEU A 163 -2.86 -18.24 -6.58
N TYR A 164 -2.39 -17.88 -5.38
CA TYR A 164 -2.46 -18.77 -4.22
C TYR A 164 -3.89 -19.06 -3.76
N ARG A 165 -4.83 -18.14 -3.99
CA ARG A 165 -6.26 -18.36 -3.75
C ARG A 165 -6.99 -19.07 -4.90
N GLN A 166 -6.26 -19.49 -5.95
CA GLN A 166 -6.80 -20.13 -7.16
C GLN A 166 -7.85 -19.27 -7.89
N ARG A 167 -7.79 -17.94 -7.75
CA ARG A 167 -8.71 -16.96 -8.36
C ARG A 167 -8.17 -16.37 -9.66
N GLN A 168 -7.50 -17.18 -10.47
CA GLN A 168 -6.82 -16.74 -11.70
C GLN A 168 -7.75 -16.02 -12.69
N ARG A 169 -9.01 -16.48 -12.81
CA ARG A 169 -10.01 -15.88 -13.68
C ARG A 169 -10.35 -14.43 -13.32
N GLU A 170 -10.30 -14.11 -12.02
CA GLU A 170 -10.60 -12.76 -11.56
C GLU A 170 -9.49 -11.79 -11.97
N VAL A 171 -8.22 -12.22 -11.96
CA VAL A 171 -7.11 -11.42 -12.53
C VAL A 171 -7.40 -11.05 -13.97
N PHE A 172 -7.89 -12.02 -14.77
CA PHE A 172 -8.17 -11.76 -16.17
C PHE A 172 -9.33 -10.78 -16.39
N SER A 173 -10.30 -10.76 -15.47
CA SER A 173 -11.42 -9.81 -15.54
C SER A 173 -11.02 -8.37 -15.16
N VAL A 174 -10.01 -8.22 -14.32
CA VAL A 174 -9.55 -6.92 -13.81
C VAL A 174 -8.53 -6.27 -14.74
N LEU A 175 -7.65 -7.07 -15.35
CA LEU A 175 -6.54 -6.58 -16.15
C LEU A 175 -6.98 -6.28 -17.59
N THR A 176 -7.49 -5.06 -17.82
CA THR A 176 -7.79 -4.56 -19.17
C THR A 176 -6.50 -4.23 -19.93
N SER A 177 -6.57 -4.17 -21.26
CA SER A 177 -5.42 -3.78 -22.09
C SER A 177 -4.93 -2.38 -21.76
N GLU A 178 -5.85 -1.43 -21.56
CA GLU A 178 -5.54 -0.04 -21.21
C GLU A 178 -4.80 0.05 -19.87
N LEU A 179 -5.31 -0.66 -18.85
CA LEU A 179 -4.68 -0.71 -17.53
C LEU A 179 -3.28 -1.35 -17.60
N ALA A 180 -3.14 -2.46 -18.32
CA ALA A 180 -1.85 -3.13 -18.48
C ALA A 180 -0.83 -2.24 -19.20
N THR A 181 -1.23 -1.56 -20.27
CA THR A 181 -0.38 -0.59 -20.98
C THR A 181 0.06 0.55 -20.06
N ARG A 182 -0.87 1.13 -19.29
CA ARG A 182 -0.56 2.18 -18.33
C ARG A 182 0.44 1.70 -17.27
N LEU A 183 0.18 0.54 -16.66
CA LEU A 183 1.06 -0.05 -15.65
C LEU A 183 2.47 -0.31 -16.20
N LEU A 184 2.59 -0.84 -17.42
CA LEU A 184 3.87 -1.06 -18.10
C LEU A 184 4.60 0.25 -18.41
N SER A 185 3.87 1.30 -18.81
CA SER A 185 4.45 2.61 -19.03
C SER A 185 4.94 3.25 -17.74
N ASP A 186 4.18 3.14 -16.66
CA ASP A 186 4.57 3.71 -15.38
C ASP A 186 5.82 3.03 -14.81
N VAL A 187 6.03 1.73 -15.06
CA VAL A 187 7.29 1.04 -14.69
C VAL A 187 8.41 1.21 -15.72
N GLY A 188 8.22 2.02 -16.77
CA GLY A 188 9.26 2.35 -17.76
C GLY A 188 9.54 1.25 -18.79
N ILE A 189 8.63 0.30 -18.98
CA ILE A 189 8.77 -0.82 -19.94
C ILE A 189 8.11 -0.48 -21.29
N PHE A 190 7.05 0.33 -21.31
CA PHE A 190 6.30 0.67 -22.52
C PHE A 190 6.25 2.19 -22.76
N PRO A 191 6.35 2.71 -24.00
CA PRO A 191 6.48 2.00 -25.28
C PRO A 191 7.92 1.60 -25.64
N HIS A 192 8.93 2.07 -24.91
CA HIS A 192 10.33 2.03 -25.37
C HIS A 192 11.05 0.67 -25.25
N LYS A 193 10.47 -0.36 -24.61
CA LYS A 193 11.11 -1.69 -24.44
C LYS A 193 10.23 -2.88 -24.86
N ALA A 194 9.08 -2.66 -25.51
CA ALA A 194 8.24 -3.75 -26.01
C ALA A 194 8.96 -4.63 -27.06
N GLU A 195 9.87 -4.03 -27.84
CA GLU A 195 10.72 -4.76 -28.79
C GLU A 195 11.83 -5.57 -28.10
N LEU A 196 12.30 -5.18 -26.90
CA LEU A 196 13.34 -5.91 -26.16
C LEU A 196 12.81 -7.21 -25.53
N LEU A 197 11.59 -7.19 -24.98
CA LEU A 197 10.91 -8.39 -24.50
C LEU A 197 10.52 -9.34 -25.65
N SER A 198 10.59 -8.86 -26.89
CA SER A 198 10.42 -9.65 -28.11
C SER A 198 11.72 -10.34 -28.52
N ILE A 199 12.36 -11.05 -27.60
CA ILE A 199 13.32 -12.13 -27.89
C ILE A 199 14.57 -11.68 -28.66
N ASN A 200 15.60 -11.25 -27.93
CA ASN A 200 16.97 -11.58 -28.33
C ASN A 200 17.21 -13.06 -28.02
N LYS A 201 17.29 -13.89 -29.07
CA LYS A 201 17.61 -15.33 -28.99
C LYS A 201 19.05 -15.61 -28.52
N GLU A 202 19.87 -14.58 -28.27
CA GLU A 202 21.33 -14.71 -28.15
C GLU A 202 21.94 -14.20 -26.84
N THR A 203 21.17 -13.73 -25.85
CA THR A 203 21.72 -13.47 -24.51
C THR A 203 21.72 -14.74 -23.66
N SER A 204 22.64 -15.63 -24.00
CA SER A 204 23.06 -16.72 -23.14
C SER A 204 23.69 -16.19 -21.84
N VAL A 205 23.35 -16.85 -20.72
CA VAL A 205 23.98 -16.80 -19.38
C VAL A 205 23.53 -15.67 -18.44
N GLY A 206 22.23 -15.58 -18.21
CA GLY A 206 21.69 -15.34 -16.87
C GLY A 206 20.82 -16.54 -16.52
N ARG A 207 20.95 -17.16 -15.35
CA ARG A 207 19.99 -18.20 -14.93
C ARG A 207 18.60 -17.58 -15.04
N HIS A 208 17.74 -18.13 -15.91
CA HIS A 208 16.32 -17.78 -15.87
C HIS A 208 15.86 -17.98 -14.43
N PRO A 209 15.19 -16.99 -13.82
CA PRO A 209 14.68 -17.17 -12.47
C PRO A 209 13.83 -18.44 -12.46
N ASP A 210 13.98 -19.24 -11.41
CA ASP A 210 13.20 -20.46 -11.23
C ASP A 210 11.75 -20.04 -10.91
N ILE A 211 10.97 -19.82 -11.97
CA ILE A 211 9.57 -19.47 -11.90
C ILE A 211 8.83 -20.75 -11.55
N ASP A 212 8.03 -20.71 -10.49
CA ASP A 212 7.32 -21.90 -10.03
C ASP A 212 6.26 -22.36 -11.05
N LYS A 213 5.83 -23.63 -10.91
CA LYS A 213 4.84 -24.22 -11.82
C LYS A 213 3.50 -23.49 -11.80
N VAL A 214 3.13 -22.85 -10.69
CA VAL A 214 1.85 -22.13 -10.57
C VAL A 214 1.87 -20.91 -11.49
N TRP A 215 2.96 -20.13 -11.46
CA TRP A 215 3.18 -19.00 -12.34
C TRP A 215 3.33 -19.42 -13.80
N LEU A 216 4.09 -20.48 -14.11
CA LEU A 216 4.24 -20.96 -15.49
C LEU A 216 2.88 -21.34 -16.11
N ASN A 217 2.07 -22.11 -15.38
CA ASN A 217 0.73 -22.49 -15.82
C ASN A 217 -0.17 -21.27 -16.02
N PHE A 218 -0.09 -20.30 -15.10
CA PHE A 218 -0.85 -19.06 -15.18
C PHE A 218 -0.45 -18.19 -16.39
N LEU A 219 0.85 -18.06 -16.66
CA LEU A 219 1.36 -17.33 -17.83
C LEU A 219 0.97 -18.02 -19.14
N GLN A 220 0.99 -19.35 -19.20
CA GLN A 220 0.50 -20.10 -20.36
C GLN A 220 -1.00 -19.87 -20.60
N ALA A 221 -1.80 -19.84 -19.52
CA ALA A 221 -3.22 -19.49 -19.60
C ALA A 221 -3.42 -18.05 -20.08
N ALA A 222 -2.61 -17.09 -19.61
CA ALA A 222 -2.66 -15.70 -20.05
C ALA A 222 -2.31 -15.55 -21.54
N VAL A 223 -1.26 -16.23 -22.02
CA VAL A 223 -0.89 -16.26 -23.45
C VAL A 223 -2.04 -16.83 -24.29
N SER A 224 -2.69 -17.88 -23.82
CA SER A 224 -3.83 -18.49 -24.51
C SER A 224 -5.06 -17.56 -24.53
N HIS A 225 -5.26 -16.77 -23.47
CA HIS A 225 -6.41 -15.89 -23.32
C HIS A 225 -6.25 -14.54 -24.05
N TYR A 226 -5.09 -13.89 -23.95
CA TYR A 226 -4.84 -12.55 -24.49
C TYR A 226 -3.96 -12.55 -25.75
N GLY A 227 -3.14 -13.58 -25.95
CA GLY A 227 -2.10 -13.61 -26.97
C GLY A 227 -0.73 -13.23 -26.40
N LYS A 228 0.33 -13.72 -27.05
CA LYS A 228 1.73 -13.55 -26.61
C LYS A 228 2.17 -12.08 -26.55
N GLN A 229 1.71 -11.26 -27.49
CA GLN A 229 2.12 -9.87 -27.67
C GLN A 229 1.18 -8.88 -26.96
N ALA A 230 0.22 -9.37 -26.17
CA ALA A 230 -0.74 -8.52 -25.49
C ALA A 230 -0.08 -7.80 -24.29
N PRO A 231 -0.37 -6.50 -24.06
CA PRO A 231 0.12 -5.77 -22.89
C PRO A 231 -0.17 -6.48 -21.56
N GLN A 232 -1.32 -7.15 -21.46
CA GLN A 232 -1.69 -7.95 -20.29
C GLN A 232 -0.68 -9.07 -20.04
N THR A 233 -0.33 -9.83 -21.07
CA THR A 233 0.65 -10.93 -20.99
C THR A 233 2.02 -10.40 -20.56
N PHE A 234 2.46 -9.28 -21.12
CA PHE A 234 3.71 -8.63 -20.73
C PHE A 234 3.71 -8.16 -19.27
N TRP A 235 2.64 -7.51 -18.83
CA TRP A 235 2.49 -7.12 -17.43
C TRP A 235 2.56 -8.32 -16.49
N LEU A 236 1.81 -9.39 -16.77
CA LEU A 236 1.83 -10.60 -15.94
C LEU A 236 3.22 -11.26 -15.91
N THR A 237 3.94 -11.25 -17.03
CA THR A 237 5.30 -11.79 -17.14
C THR A 237 6.28 -10.95 -16.32
N PHE A 238 6.21 -9.63 -16.43
CA PHE A 238 7.01 -8.72 -15.63
C PHE A 238 6.79 -8.95 -14.12
N ASN A 239 5.54 -9.12 -13.69
CA ASN A 239 5.24 -9.37 -12.28
C ASN A 239 5.78 -10.72 -11.79
N ALA A 240 5.74 -11.77 -12.62
CA ALA A 240 6.39 -13.04 -12.30
C ALA A 240 7.90 -12.84 -12.08
N LEU A 241 8.56 -12.07 -12.94
CA LEU A 241 9.98 -11.75 -12.80
C LEU A 241 10.26 -10.95 -11.52
N VAL A 242 9.42 -9.98 -11.17
CA VAL A 242 9.57 -9.20 -9.93
C VAL A 242 9.44 -10.08 -8.68
N ILE A 243 8.51 -11.05 -8.65
CA ILE A 243 8.39 -11.99 -7.53
C ILE A 243 9.61 -12.90 -7.41
N HIS A 244 10.05 -13.50 -8.52
CA HIS A 244 11.10 -14.52 -8.49
C HIS A 244 12.52 -13.93 -8.54
N ASN A 245 12.67 -12.68 -8.94
CA ASN A 245 13.93 -11.95 -8.94
C ASN A 245 13.71 -10.45 -8.64
N PRO A 246 13.50 -10.07 -7.36
CA PRO A 246 13.28 -8.69 -6.96
C PRO A 246 14.42 -7.73 -7.35
N ALA A 247 15.64 -8.25 -7.56
CA ALA A 247 16.80 -7.46 -7.99
C ALA A 247 16.63 -6.83 -9.38
N VAL A 248 15.64 -7.28 -10.17
CA VAL A 248 15.23 -6.62 -11.42
C VAL A 248 14.77 -5.18 -11.18
N LEU A 249 14.25 -4.86 -9.98
CA LEU A 249 13.84 -3.50 -9.63
C LEU A 249 15.03 -2.57 -9.30
N SER A 250 16.19 -3.13 -8.95
CA SER A 250 17.35 -2.36 -8.46
C SER A 250 18.37 -2.01 -9.55
N GLY A 251 18.21 -2.53 -10.77
CA GLY A 251 19.15 -2.30 -11.87
C GLY A 251 18.49 -1.54 -13.00
N GLU A 252 18.83 -0.26 -13.16
CA GLU A 252 18.47 0.53 -14.35
C GLU A 252 18.94 -0.17 -15.66
N ASP A 253 20.01 -0.96 -15.58
CA ASP A 253 20.60 -1.74 -16.68
C ASP A 253 19.97 -3.14 -16.91
N ASN A 254 19.21 -3.69 -15.97
CA ASN A 254 18.75 -5.08 -16.06
C ASN A 254 17.51 -5.28 -16.93
N ILE A 255 16.70 -4.23 -17.11
CA ILE A 255 15.48 -4.32 -17.93
C ILE A 255 15.83 -4.45 -19.43
N GLY A 256 17.05 -4.11 -19.85
CA GLY A 256 17.53 -4.31 -21.22
C GLY A 256 18.12 -5.69 -21.52
N ARG A 257 18.22 -6.58 -20.52
CA ARG A 257 18.80 -7.94 -20.64
C ARG A 257 17.78 -9.07 -20.49
N ILE A 258 16.49 -8.75 -20.34
CA ILE A 258 15.34 -9.66 -20.23
C ILE A 258 14.66 -9.74 -21.60
#